data_AF-A0A6P3HWP0-F1
#
_entry.id   AF-A0A6P3HWP0-F1
#
_cell.length_a   1.000
_cell.length_b   1.000
_cell.length_c   1.000
_cell.angle_alpha   90.00
_cell.angle_beta   90.00
_cell.angle_gamma   90.00
#
_symmetry.space_group_name_H-M   'P 1'
#
loop_
_entity.id
_entity.type
_entity.pdbx_description
1 polymer ?
#
loop_
_entity_poly.entity_id
_entity_poly.type
_entity_poly.pdbx_seq_one_letter_code
_entity_poly.pdbx_strand_id
1 'polypeptide(L)' 'MQRTRLQPPGAVHLYYYHRCIKTMNRRGKSTQPCEYYFRVYHSLCPISWVQRWKEQIKDGTFAGKI' A
#
# COMPACT_ATOMS: atom_id res chain seq x y z
N MET A 1 -9.51 -13.39 -20.57
CA MET A 1 -10.29 -12.54 -19.66
C MET A 1 -9.47 -12.34 -18.40
N GLN A 2 -9.33 -11.06 -18.01
CA GLN A 2 -8.61 -10.50 -16.85
C GLN A 2 -7.25 -11.14 -16.52
N ARG A 3 -6.20 -10.52 -17.07
CA ARG A 3 -4.82 -10.67 -16.57
C ARG A 3 -4.83 -10.34 -15.08
N THR A 4 -4.95 -11.34 -14.22
CA THR A 4 -4.39 -11.29 -12.88
C THR A 4 -2.89 -11.15 -13.07
N ARG A 5 -2.42 -9.90 -13.24
CA ARG A 5 -1.06 -9.57 -12.83
C ARG A 5 -1.02 -10.04 -11.39
N LEU A 6 -0.31 -11.14 -11.13
CA LEU A 6 0.08 -11.58 -9.80
C LEU A 6 0.80 -10.40 -9.16
N GLN A 7 0.03 -9.47 -8.61
CA GLN A 7 0.56 -8.44 -7.75
C GLN A 7 0.96 -9.20 -6.50
N PRO A 8 2.24 -9.14 -6.12
CA PRO A 8 2.71 -9.82 -4.93
C PRO A 8 1.85 -9.38 -3.75
N PRO A 9 1.52 -10.30 -2.84
CA PRO A 9 0.51 -10.07 -1.80
C PRO A 9 0.77 -8.82 -0.95
N GLY A 10 2.03 -8.38 -0.81
CA GLY A 10 2.36 -7.17 -0.06
C GLY A 10 2.16 -5.83 -0.79
N ALA A 11 2.01 -5.80 -2.12
CA ALA A 11 1.76 -4.54 -2.86
C ALA A 11 0.44 -3.89 -2.47
N VAL A 12 -0.57 -4.72 -2.28
CA VAL A 12 -1.93 -4.33 -1.88
C VAL A 12 -1.92 -3.70 -0.48
N HIS A 13 -1.16 -4.30 0.45
CA HIS A 13 -1.04 -3.81 1.82
C HIS A 13 -0.30 -2.47 1.91
N LEU A 14 0.72 -2.23 1.07
CA LEU A 14 1.40 -0.93 1.00
C LEU A 14 0.45 0.20 0.56
N TYR A 15 -0.42 -0.07 -0.43
CA TYR A 15 -1.43 0.89 -0.86
C TYR A 15 -2.43 1.23 0.26
N TYR A 16 -2.96 0.20 0.94
CA TYR A 16 -3.88 0.40 2.06
C TYR A 16 -3.23 1.16 3.21
N TYR A 17 -1.96 0.87 3.53
CA TYR A 17 -1.20 1.63 4.51
C TYR A 17 -1.13 3.11 4.15
N HIS A 18 -0.67 3.44 2.94
CA HIS A 18 -0.56 4.83 2.48
C HIS A 18 -1.91 5.56 2.48
N ARG A 19 -2.99 4.88 2.06
CA ARG A 19 -4.35 5.44 2.07
C ARG A 19 -4.88 5.63 3.49
N CYS A 20 -4.62 4.67 4.38
CA CYS A 20 -5.00 4.72 5.79
C CYS A 20 -4.31 5.91 6.45
N ILE A 21 -2.98 6.00 6.38
CA ILE A 21 -2.20 7.10 6.97
C ILE A 21 -2.66 8.47 6.44
N LYS A 22 -2.85 8.61 5.12
CA LYS A 22 -3.34 9.87 4.54
C LYS A 22 -4.72 10.26 5.10
N THR A 23 -5.59 9.28 5.28
CA THR A 23 -6.94 9.49 5.82
C THR A 23 -6.91 9.81 7.31
N MET A 24 -6.08 9.10 8.09
CA MET A 24 -5.95 9.30 9.54
C MET A 24 -5.28 10.64 9.86
N ASN A 25 -4.22 11.01 9.13
CA ASN A 25 -3.59 12.34 9.23
C ASN A 25 -4.59 13.46 8.93
N ARG A 26 -5.43 13.30 7.89
CA ARG A 26 -6.47 14.30 7.57
C ARG A 26 -7.55 14.38 8.65
N ARG A 27 -7.86 13.27 9.31
CA ARG A 27 -8.88 13.18 10.37
C ARG A 27 -8.34 13.49 11.77
N GLY A 28 -7.03 13.63 11.95
CA GLY A 28 -6.39 13.76 13.25
C GLY A 28 -6.61 12.57 14.19
N LYS A 29 -6.86 11.37 13.65
CA LYS A 29 -7.16 10.15 14.43
C LYS A 29 -5.92 9.27 14.57
N SER A 30 -5.90 8.44 15.61
CA SER A 30 -4.81 7.49 15.91
C SER A 30 -4.46 6.60 14.73
N THR A 31 -3.18 6.47 14.39
CA THR A 31 -2.67 5.64 13.28
C THR A 31 -2.62 4.15 13.58
N GLN A 32 -3.07 3.71 14.76
CA GLN A 32 -3.16 2.31 15.17
C GLN A 32 -3.74 1.34 14.13
N PRO A 33 -4.87 1.61 13.45
CA PRO A 33 -5.40 0.69 12.43
C PRO A 33 -4.51 0.61 11.19
N CYS A 34 -3.66 1.61 10.93
CA CYS A 34 -2.73 1.59 9.81
C CYS A 34 -1.50 0.71 10.11
N GLU A 35 -1.17 0.47 11.39
CA GLU A 35 0.02 -0.27 11.79
C GLU A 35 -0.02 -1.75 11.39
N TYR A 36 -1.22 -2.35 11.33
CA TYR A 36 -1.40 -3.69 10.79
C TYR A 36 -0.87 -3.80 9.36
N TYR A 37 -1.28 -2.88 8.48
CA TYR A 37 -0.82 -2.87 7.09
C TYR A 37 0.68 -2.63 6.99
N PHE A 38 1.24 -1.79 7.89
CA PHE A 38 2.68 -1.57 7.99
C PHE A 38 3.46 -2.86 8.21
N ARG A 39 3.07 -3.63 9.23
CA ARG A 39 3.72 -4.90 9.56
C ARG A 39 3.62 -5.90 8.42
N VAL A 40 2.45 -6.00 7.79
CA VAL A 40 2.22 -6.96 6.70
C VAL A 40 3.04 -6.61 5.46
N TYR A 41 3.03 -5.36 4.99
CA TYR A 41 3.82 -5.02 3.81
C TYR A 41 5.33 -5.08 4.09
N HIS A 42 5.76 -4.74 5.32
CA HIS A 42 7.17 -4.76 5.70
C HIS A 42 7.74 -6.18 5.72
N SER A 43 6.96 -7.17 6.16
CA SER A 43 7.39 -8.58 6.15
C SER A 43 7.32 -9.23 4.78
N LEU A 44 6.37 -8.81 3.92
CA LEU A 44 6.11 -9.46 2.63
C LEU A 44 6.90 -8.86 1.46
N CYS A 45 7.47 -7.65 1.59
CA CYS A 45 8.04 -6.94 0.46
C CYS A 45 9.50 -6.52 0.66
N PRO A 46 10.37 -6.78 -0.33
CA PRO A 46 11.70 -6.19 -0.36
C PRO A 46 11.63 -4.67 -0.60
N ILE A 47 12.59 -3.93 -0.04
CA ILE A 47 12.64 -2.45 -0.06
C ILE A 47 12.60 -1.88 -1.49
N SER A 48 13.23 -2.57 -2.45
CA SER A 48 13.26 -2.16 -3.86
C SER A 48 11.86 -2.10 -4.49
N TRP A 49 10.95 -3.00 -4.11
CA TRP A 49 9.57 -2.99 -4.60
C TRP A 49 8.73 -1.90 -3.96
N VAL A 50 8.96 -1.66 -2.66
CA VAL A 50 8.28 -0.58 -1.93
C VAL A 50 8.55 0.77 -2.57
N GLN A 51 9.78 1.06 -3.00
CA GLN A 51 10.11 2.31 -3.70
C GLN A 51 9.33 2.44 -5.01
N ARG A 52 9.37 1.41 -5.87
CA ARG A 52 8.69 1.42 -7.16
C ARG A 52 7.18 1.60 -7.04
N TRP A 53 6.54 0.98 -6.04
CA TRP A 53 5.10 1.16 -5.83
C TRP A 53 4.76 2.49 -5.17
N LYS A 54 5.63 3.04 -4.30
CA LYS A 54 5.46 4.40 -3.78
C LYS A 54 5.39 5.42 -4.91
N GLU A 55 6.23 5.27 -5.93
CA GLU A 55 6.19 6.10 -7.13
C GLU A 55 4.87 5.93 -7.88
N GLN A 56 4.42 4.69 -8.13
CA GLN A 56 3.11 4.43 -8.77
C GLN A 56 1.92 4.96 -7.97
N ILE A 57 1.97 4.93 -6.64
CA ILE A 57 0.93 5.48 -5.76
C ILE A 57 0.94 7.01 -5.83
N LYS A 58 2.12 7.64 -5.86
CA LYS A 58 2.27 9.09 -6.01
C LYS A 58 1.76 9.57 -7.37
N ASP A 59 2.05 8.80 -8.40
CA ASP A 59 1.66 9.06 -9.80
C ASP A 59 0.19 8.71 -10.09
N GLY A 60 -0.48 8.01 -9.18
CA GLY A 60 -1.88 7.57 -9.35
C GLY A 60 -2.06 6.42 -10.34
N THR A 61 -0.96 5.84 -10.81
CA THR A 61 -0.91 4.73 -11.79
C THR A 61 -0.87 3.35 -11.14
N PHE A 62 -1.00 3.26 -9.81
CA PHE A 62 -1.06 1.99 -9.09
C PHE A 62 -2.23 1.13 -9.59
N ALA A 63 -1.90 0.08 -10.35
CA ALA A 63 -2.86 -0.83 -10.99
C ALA A 63 -3.52 -1.83 -10.01
N GLY A 64 -3.61 -1.47 -8.72
CA GLY A 64 -4.38 -2.19 -7.71
C GLY A 64 -5.72 -1.50 -7.51
N LYS A 65 -6.61 -1.61 -8.51
CA LYS A 65 -8.04 -1.41 -8.28
C LYS A 65 -8.60 -2.75 -7.83
N ILE A 66 -8.93 -2.84 -6.54
CA ILE A 66 -9.94 -3.75 -6.01
C ILE A 66 -11.07 -2.85 -5.50
#